data_AF-A0A7C4JD50-F1
#
_entry.id   AF-A0A7C4JD50-F1
#
_cell.length_a   1.000
_cell.length_b   1.000
_cell.length_c   1.000
_cell.angle_alpha   90.00
_cell.angle_beta   90.00
_cell.angle_gamma   90.00
#
_symmetry.space_group_name_H-M   'P 1'
#
loop_
_entity.id
_entity.type
_entity.pdbx_description
1 polymer ?
#
loop_
_entity_poly.entity_id
_entity_poly.type
_entity_poly.pdbx_seq_one_letter_code
_entity_poly.pdbx_strand_id
1 'polypeptide(L)' 'MKEEITQMLHKILSTMHLLSAIDAENAVNADDIAKHVQSIDKSQIEDVLRCCKELGYVGERSGRFYLTFKGILSALSISS' A
#
# COMPACT_ATOMS: atom_id res chain seq x y z
N MET A 1 5.83 18.25 -4.27
CA MET A 1 4.48 17.94 -3.74
C MET A 1 3.73 16.84 -4.50
N LYS A 2 3.29 17.03 -5.77
CA LYS A 2 2.57 15.94 -6.49
C LYS A 2 3.44 14.71 -6.75
N GLU A 3 4.69 14.89 -7.17
CA GLU A 3 5.61 13.77 -7.46
C GLU A 3 5.97 12.96 -6.21
N GLU A 4 6.20 13.62 -5.07
CA GLU A 4 6.53 12.96 -3.80
C GLU A 4 5.38 12.06 -3.32
N ILE A 5 4.14 12.52 -3.43
CA ILE A 5 2.95 11.74 -3.06
C ILE A 5 2.81 10.52 -3.97
N THR A 6 3.00 10.71 -5.28
CA THR A 6 2.97 9.59 -6.24
C THR A 6 4.06 8.57 -5.95
N GLN A 7 5.29 9.00 -5.66
CA GLN A 7 6.38 8.08 -5.30
C GLN A 7 6.11 7.33 -4.00
N MET A 8 5.53 8.00 -3.01
CA MET A 8 5.13 7.38 -1.74
C MET A 8 4.05 6.32 -1.95
N LEU A 9 3.00 6.65 -2.70
CA LEU A 9 1.96 5.70 -3.10
C LEU A 9 2.58 4.47 -3.78
N HIS A 10 3.46 4.71 -4.75
CA HIS A 10 4.10 3.65 -5.49
C HIS A 10 4.91 2.71 -4.60
N LYS A 11 5.75 3.27 -3.72
CA LYS A 11 6.53 2.48 -2.75
C LYS A 11 5.63 1.63 -1.85
N ILE A 12 4.52 2.18 -1.36
CA ILE A 12 3.59 1.47 -0.48
C ILE A 12 2.90 0.32 -1.22
N LEU A 13 2.32 0.56 -2.40
CA LEU A 13 1.63 -0.48 -3.16
C LEU A 13 2.58 -1.59 -3.63
N SER A 14 3.77 -1.24 -4.12
CA SER A 14 4.79 -2.23 -4.50
C SER A 14 5.28 -3.04 -3.31
N THR A 15 5.38 -2.43 -2.11
CA THR A 15 5.76 -3.14 -0.89
C THR A 15 4.66 -4.12 -0.45
N MET A 16 3.39 -3.70 -0.49
CA MET A 16 2.28 -4.61 -0.20
C MET A 16 2.25 -5.80 -1.17
N HIS A 17 2.52 -5.56 -2.46
CA HIS A 17 2.64 -6.62 -3.45
C HIS A 17 3.82 -7.56 -3.16
N LEU A 18 4.99 -7.02 -2.80
CA LEU A 18 6.17 -7.79 -2.39
C LEU A 18 5.87 -8.69 -1.18
N LEU A 19 5.09 -8.20 -0.23
CA LEU A 19 4.65 -8.93 0.95
C LEU A 19 3.49 -9.91 0.68
N SER A 20 3.10 -10.09 -0.59
CA SER A 20 1.98 -10.94 -1.01
C SER A 20 0.64 -10.55 -0.37
N ALA A 21 0.47 -9.29 0.02
CA ALA A 21 -0.78 -8.78 0.59
C ALA A 21 -1.82 -8.55 -0.52
N ILE A 22 -2.23 -9.61 -1.22
CA ILE A 22 -3.12 -9.58 -2.39
C ILE A 22 -4.53 -10.09 -2.09
N ASP A 23 -4.79 -10.51 -0.85
CA ASP A 23 -6.08 -10.96 -0.36
C ASP A 23 -6.19 -10.73 1.15
N ALA A 24 -7.38 -10.98 1.70
CA ALA A 24 -7.68 -10.74 3.10
C ALA A 24 -7.00 -11.70 4.09
N GLU A 25 -6.46 -12.84 3.63
CA GLU A 25 -5.73 -13.80 4.47
C GLU A 25 -4.26 -13.38 4.63
N ASN A 26 -3.71 -12.75 3.59
CA ASN A 26 -2.34 -12.25 3.55
C ASN A 26 -2.23 -10.74 3.88
N ALA A 27 -3.27 -10.13 4.43
CA ALA A 27 -3.29 -8.70 4.74
C ALA A 27 -2.16 -8.30 5.71
N VAL A 28 -1.59 -7.11 5.54
CA VAL A 28 -0.45 -6.57 6.32
C VAL A 28 -0.84 -5.29 7.06
N ASN A 29 -0.17 -4.98 8.17
CA ASN A 29 -0.37 -3.69 8.85
C ASN A 29 0.65 -2.63 8.39
N ALA A 30 0.48 -1.38 8.82
CA ALA A 30 1.39 -0.29 8.49
C ALA A 30 2.81 -0.51 9.04
N ASP A 31 2.97 -1.19 10.18
CA ASP A 31 4.27 -1.52 10.75
C ASP A 31 5.05 -2.51 9.87
N ASP A 32 4.35 -3.48 9.26
CA ASP A 32 4.94 -4.43 8.33
C ASP A 32 5.46 -3.72 7.07
N ILE A 33 4.70 -2.75 6.56
CA ILE A 33 5.13 -1.93 5.39
C ILE A 33 6.32 -1.05 5.78
N ALA A 34 6.28 -0.37 6.93
CA ALA A 34 7.32 0.55 7.39
C ALA A 34 8.72 -0.11 7.47
N LYS A 35 8.80 -1.41 7.80
CA LYS A 35 10.05 -2.19 7.82
C LYS A 35 10.77 -2.22 6.46
N HIS A 36 10.02 -2.09 5.37
CA HIS A 36 10.54 -2.15 4.00
C HIS A 36 10.64 -0.78 3.33
N VAL A 37 10.01 0.25 3.89
CA VAL A 37 9.99 1.60 3.31
C VAL A 37 10.53 2.62 4.30
N GLN A 38 11.84 2.53 4.59
CA GLN A 38 12.53 3.31 5.62
C GLN A 38 12.48 4.84 5.43
N SER A 39 12.06 5.33 4.26
CA SER A 39 11.95 6.76 3.96
C SER A 39 10.59 7.37 4.28
N ILE A 40 9.66 6.61 4.89
CA ILE A 40 8.26 7.03 5.06
C ILE A 40 7.81 6.68 6.47
N ASP A 41 7.28 7.67 7.18
CA ASP A 41 6.79 7.47 8.54
C ASP A 41 5.49 6.68 8.56
N LYS A 42 5.27 5.93 9.65
CA LYS A 42 4.06 5.11 9.84
C LYS A 42 2.77 5.92 9.64
N SER A 43 2.69 7.12 10.21
CA SER A 43 1.50 7.97 10.07
C SER A 43 1.22 8.34 8.62
N GLN A 44 2.26 8.57 7.82
CA GLN A 44 2.12 8.85 6.39
C GLN A 44 1.66 7.60 5.63
N ILE A 45 2.17 6.42 6.00
CA ILE A 45 1.71 5.14 5.43
C ILE A 45 0.23 4.93 5.73
N GLU A 46 -0.21 5.16 6.97
CA GLU A 46 -1.61 5.05 7.38
C GLU A 46 -2.51 6.04 6.63
N ASP A 47 -2.08 7.29 6.48
CA ASP A 47 -2.80 8.30 5.70
C ASP A 47 -2.96 7.87 4.23
N VAL A 48 -1.90 7.32 3.62
CA VAL A 48 -1.95 6.82 2.25
C VAL A 48 -2.84 5.59 2.13
N LEU A 49 -2.74 4.63 3.06
CA LEU A 49 -3.60 3.43 3.06
C LEU A 49 -5.07 3.79 3.20
N ARG A 50 -5.40 4.78 4.03
CA ARG A 50 -6.77 5.33 4.14
C ARG A 50 -7.24 5.89 2.79
N CYS A 51 -6.44 6.74 2.14
CA CYS A 51 -6.77 7.27 0.81
C CYS A 51 -6.90 6.14 -0.24
N CYS A 52 -6.00 5.16 -0.24
CA CYS A 52 -6.05 4.01 -1.13
C CYS A 52 -7.32 3.18 -0.93
N LYS A 53 -7.78 3.04 0.32
CA LYS A 53 -9.01 2.34 0.67
C LYS A 53 -10.23 3.05 0.11
N GLU A 54 -10.33 4.36 0.32
CA GLU A 54 -11.41 5.20 -0.23
C GLU A 54 -11.46 5.15 -1.77
N LEU A 55 -10.29 5.08 -2.41
CA LEU A 55 -10.16 4.97 -3.86
C LEU A 55 -10.27 3.53 -4.40
N GLY A 56 -10.44 2.53 -3.53
CA GLY A 56 -10.62 1.12 -3.88
C GLY A 56 -9.36 0.38 -4.34
N TYR A 57 -8.17 0.90 -4.07
CA TYR A 57 -6.90 0.21 -4.35
C TYR A 57 -6.57 -0.84 -3.28
N VAL A 58 -6.99 -0.63 -2.03
CA VAL A 58 -6.79 -1.59 -0.94
C VAL A 58 -8.11 -1.92 -0.25
N GLY A 59 -8.24 -3.16 0.22
CA GLY A 59 -9.23 -3.58 1.20
C GLY A 59 -8.63 -3.58 2.60
N GLU A 60 -9.49 -3.63 3.62
CA GLU A 60 -9.08 -3.70 5.03
C GLU A 60 -9.85 -4.81 5.75
N ARG A 61 -9.14 -5.60 6.56
CA ARG A 61 -9.71 -6.61 7.46
C ARG A 61 -8.99 -6.55 8.80
N SER A 62 -9.73 -6.24 9.87
CA SER A 62 -9.20 -6.21 11.24
C SER A 62 -7.96 -5.30 11.41
N GLY A 63 -7.96 -4.11 10.80
CA GLY A 63 -6.83 -3.17 10.87
C GLY A 63 -5.64 -3.53 9.97
N ARG A 64 -5.78 -4.54 9.11
CA ARG A 64 -4.75 -4.97 8.14
C ARG A 64 -5.25 -4.74 6.72
N PHE A 65 -4.35 -4.40 5.82
CA PHE A 65 -4.64 -3.99 4.45
C PHE A 65 -4.14 -5.01 3.43
N TYR A 66 -4.89 -5.16 2.35
CA TYR A 66 -4.53 -5.99 1.20
C TYR A 66 -4.87 -5.27 -0.09
N LEU A 67 -4.15 -5.54 -1.16
CA LEU A 67 -4.40 -5.00 -2.48
C LEU A 67 -5.69 -5.59 -3.06
N THR A 68 -6.56 -4.73 -3.58
CA THR A 68 -7.63 -5.19 -4.46
C THR A 68 -7.06 -5.49 -5.84
N PHE A 69 -7.88 -6.03 -6.75
CA PHE A 69 -7.49 -6.17 -8.16
C PHE A 69 -6.98 -4.85 -8.77
N LYS A 70 -7.65 -3.73 -8.44
CA LYS A 70 -7.23 -2.38 -8.87
C LYS A 70 -5.88 -1.99 -8.27
N GLY A 71 -5.65 -2.30 -7.00
CA GLY A 71 -4.37 -2.11 -6.31
C GLY A 71 -3.23 -2.89 -6.97
N ILE A 72 -3.47 -4.17 -7.30
CA ILE A 72 -2.49 -5.04 -7.96
C ILE A 72 -2.09 -4.46 -9.31
N LEU A 73 -3.07 -4.08 -10.16
CA LEU A 73 -2.76 -3.47 -11.46
C LEU A 73 -1.92 -2.20 -11.32
N SER A 74 -2.24 -1.35 -10.35
CA SER A 74 -1.44 -0.16 -10.07
C SER A 74 -0.04 -0.51 -9.60
N ALA A 75 0.12 -1.43 -8.65
CA ALA A 75 1.41 -1.90 -8.16
C ALA A 75 2.32 -2.41 -9.31
N LEU A 76 1.75 -3.13 -10.28
CA LEU A 76 2.47 -3.67 -11.44
C LEU A 76 2.78 -2.58 -12.48
N SER A 77 1.86 -1.65 -12.74
CA SER A 77 2.04 -0.58 -13.73
C SER A 77 3.20 0.38 -13.41
N ILE A 78 3.63 0.40 -12.14
CA ILE A 78 4.75 1.23 -11.66
C ILE A 78 6.11 0.67 -12.10
N SER A 79 6.16 -0.63 -12.40
CA SER A 79 7.39 -1.32 -12.80
C SER A 79 7.60 -1.39 -14.32
N SER A 80 6.74 -0.73 -15.10
CA SER A 80 6.78 -0.67 -16.57
C SER A 80 7.25 0.68 -17.09
#